data_AF-A0A9D5LGA7-F1
#
_entry.id   AF-A0A9D5LGA7-F1
#
_cell.length_a   1.000
_cell.length_b   1.000
_cell.length_c   1.000
_cell.angle_alpha   90.00
_cell.angle_beta   90.00
_cell.angle_gamma   90.00
#
_symmetry.space_group_name_H-M   'P 1'
#
loop_
_entity.id
_entity.type
_entity.pdbx_description
1 polymer ?
#
loop_
_entity_poly.entity_id
_entity_poly.type
_entity_poly.pdbx_seq_one_letter_code
_entity_poly.pdbx_strand_id
1 'polypeptide(L)'
;MNQKTLNGEFTLTGKGLHTGLEITARFLPAPDNHGYKFKRVDLEGQPEIDALAENVVATNRGTVIAKGDARVSTIEHAMAALYAAGVDNVLIEVNAPELPILDGSARYYVEEIARVGLKDQKADKDFFYIKSKIEVRDEATGSSILVLPDDDFSADVKIDFNSVVLNNQFATLDSMEHFGEEIGSSRTFVFVREIEPLVKGNLIKGGDLDNAIVIYDTPMGQAELDRLADLMNVPRKDVSQFGYINDSPLSHENEPARHKLLDLIGDIALIGRPLKGRVIATRPGHSINTTFAKKIRREIKHQDVQAPVYNPNKEPLMDNNRIRELIPHRYPFLLVDKIIEKGTNYIVGVKNITANEPFFQGHFPQEPVLPGVLQIEAMAQTGGLLVLSGLDEPERYSTYFMKIDNVKFRQKVVPGDTLIFHVSFMTELRRGCAMMKGYAFVGEKIVTECEFMAQIIKNK
;
A
#
# COMPACT_ATOMS: atom_id res chain seq x y z
N MET A 1 0.09 -7.69 -11.57
CA MET A 1 -0.28 -6.34 -12.06
C MET A 1 0.98 -5.50 -12.10
N ASN A 2 1.12 -4.60 -13.06
CA ASN A 2 2.26 -3.68 -13.12
C ASN A 2 2.02 -2.46 -12.23
N GLN A 3 3.11 -1.77 -11.87
CA GLN A 3 3.05 -0.45 -11.27
C GLN A 3 2.36 0.54 -12.22
N LYS A 4 1.74 1.58 -11.66
CA LYS A 4 1.12 2.67 -12.41
C LYS A 4 1.67 4.01 -11.98
N THR A 5 1.75 4.93 -12.92
CA THR A 5 1.97 6.36 -12.67
C THR A 5 0.87 7.18 -13.35
N LEU A 6 0.86 8.50 -13.15
CA LEU A 6 -0.03 9.40 -13.88
C LEU A 6 0.32 9.38 -15.38
N ASN A 7 -0.68 9.46 -16.25
CA ASN A 7 -0.45 9.52 -17.69
C ASN A 7 -0.08 10.94 -18.17
N GLY A 8 -0.43 11.97 -17.39
CA GLY A 8 -0.03 13.36 -17.60
C GLY A 8 0.07 14.10 -16.26
N GLU A 9 0.57 15.34 -16.29
CA GLU A 9 0.61 16.18 -15.10
C GLU A 9 -0.72 16.92 -14.87
N PHE A 10 -1.00 17.24 -13.61
CA PHE A 10 -2.07 18.16 -13.23
C PHE A 10 -1.63 19.09 -12.10
N THR A 11 -2.33 20.20 -11.95
CA THR A 11 -2.02 21.25 -10.97
C THR A 11 -3.28 21.64 -10.21
N LEU A 12 -3.17 21.70 -8.89
CA LEU A 12 -4.22 22.22 -8.02
C LEU A 12 -3.69 23.43 -7.28
N THR A 13 -4.48 24.51 -7.26
CA THR A 13 -4.17 25.73 -6.53
C THR A 13 -5.29 26.02 -5.55
N GLY A 14 -4.94 26.36 -4.32
CA GLY A 14 -5.92 26.70 -3.30
C GLY A 14 -5.27 27.19 -2.02
N LYS A 15 -6.10 27.58 -1.06
CA LYS A 15 -5.64 28.01 0.25
C LYS A 15 -5.14 26.81 1.05
N GLY A 16 -4.10 26.99 1.84
CA GLY A 16 -3.66 26.00 2.80
C GLY A 16 -4.46 26.07 4.10
N LEU A 17 -4.86 24.93 4.67
CA LEU A 17 -5.74 24.87 5.84
C LEU A 17 -5.13 25.56 7.05
N HIS A 18 -3.88 25.27 7.39
CA HIS A 18 -3.29 25.77 8.64
C HIS A 18 -2.49 27.04 8.45
N THR A 19 -1.79 27.19 7.33
CA THR A 19 -0.97 28.38 7.07
C THR A 19 -1.78 29.53 6.49
N GLY A 20 -2.88 29.24 5.78
CA GLY A 20 -3.67 30.23 5.05
C GLY A 20 -2.99 30.78 3.80
N LEU A 21 -1.82 30.24 3.41
CA LEU A 21 -1.10 30.65 2.19
C LEU A 21 -1.85 30.20 0.94
N GLU A 22 -1.58 30.87 -0.18
CA GLU A 22 -1.98 30.38 -1.51
C GLU A 22 -0.94 29.39 -2.01
N ILE A 23 -1.39 28.16 -2.26
CA ILE A 23 -0.54 26.99 -2.49
C ILE A 23 -0.85 26.43 -3.86
N THR A 24 0.20 26.17 -4.63
CA THR A 24 0.15 25.45 -5.90
C THR A 24 0.88 24.12 -5.73
N ALA A 25 0.16 23.03 -5.96
CA ALA A 25 0.70 21.68 -5.97
C ALA A 25 0.60 21.08 -7.38
N ARG A 26 1.71 20.59 -7.92
CA ARG A 26 1.78 19.91 -9.22
C ARG A 26 2.06 18.43 -9.01
N PHE A 27 1.31 17.59 -9.70
CA PHE A 27 1.42 16.14 -9.62
C PHE A 27 1.94 15.62 -10.96
N LEU A 28 3.13 15.03 -10.95
CA LEU A 28 3.85 14.62 -12.15
C LEU A 28 4.03 13.11 -12.22
N PRO A 29 3.99 12.50 -13.42
CA PRO A 29 4.40 11.13 -13.63
C PRO A 29 5.83 10.90 -13.12
N ALA A 30 6.10 9.70 -12.59
CA ALA A 30 7.42 9.35 -12.07
C ALA A 30 7.88 7.95 -12.54
N PRO A 31 9.20 7.68 -12.61
CA PRO A 31 9.75 6.40 -13.07
C PRO A 31 9.37 5.22 -12.17
N ASP A 32 9.65 4.00 -12.65
CA ASP A 32 9.41 2.76 -11.93
C ASP A 32 10.16 2.75 -10.58
N ASN A 33 9.51 2.25 -9.54
CA ASN A 33 10.04 2.19 -8.17
C ASN A 33 10.42 3.54 -7.55
N HIS A 34 9.90 4.65 -8.08
CA HIS A 34 10.09 5.98 -7.52
C HIS A 34 9.35 6.15 -6.18
N GLY A 35 8.19 5.51 -6.03
CA GLY A 35 7.27 5.75 -4.93
C GLY A 35 6.64 7.15 -4.99
N TYR A 36 6.05 7.57 -3.87
CA TYR A 36 5.50 8.91 -3.72
C TYR A 36 6.54 9.82 -3.08
N LYS A 37 6.83 10.96 -3.71
CA LYS A 37 7.74 11.96 -3.15
C LYS A 37 7.17 13.36 -3.25
N PHE A 38 7.43 14.14 -2.21
CA PHE A 38 7.12 15.56 -2.17
C PHE A 38 8.38 16.38 -2.40
N LYS A 39 8.30 17.39 -3.26
CA LYS A 39 9.40 18.30 -3.59
C LYS A 39 9.01 19.73 -3.26
N ARG A 40 9.74 20.36 -2.33
CA ARG A 40 9.51 21.76 -1.91
C ARG A 40 10.19 22.71 -2.88
N VAL A 41 9.47 23.19 -3.89
CA VAL A 41 10.05 24.00 -4.98
C VAL A 41 10.34 25.45 -4.56
N ASP A 42 9.79 25.89 -3.44
CA ASP A 42 10.02 27.21 -2.85
C ASP A 42 11.31 27.30 -2.02
N LEU A 43 11.94 26.16 -1.70
CA LEU A 43 13.18 26.10 -0.93
C LEU A 43 14.42 25.97 -1.85
N GLU A 44 15.54 26.54 -1.42
CA GLU A 44 16.82 26.36 -2.10
C GLU A 44 17.21 24.88 -2.16
N GLY A 45 17.71 24.43 -3.32
CA GLY A 45 18.04 23.02 -3.58
C GLY A 45 16.83 22.11 -3.81
N GLN A 46 15.59 22.62 -3.69
CA GLN A 46 14.32 21.93 -3.94
C GLN A 46 14.28 20.50 -3.34
N PRO A 47 14.40 20.39 -2.00
CA PRO A 47 14.54 19.11 -1.34
C PRO A 47 13.34 18.18 -1.55
N GLU A 48 13.64 16.89 -1.71
CA GLU A 48 12.65 15.81 -1.86
C GLU A 48 12.49 15.00 -0.57
N ILE A 49 11.23 14.76 -0.18
CA ILE A 49 10.82 13.99 0.98
C ILE A 49 10.05 12.75 0.50
N ASP A 50 10.53 11.56 0.84
CA ASP A 50 9.80 10.31 0.55
C ASP A 50 8.54 10.24 1.44
N ALA A 51 7.37 9.99 0.84
CA ALA A 51 6.10 9.90 1.56
C ALA A 51 5.97 8.51 2.22
N LEU A 52 6.76 8.30 3.26
CA LEU A 52 6.82 7.05 4.01
C LEU A 52 6.55 7.31 5.49
N ALA A 53 5.96 6.33 6.18
CA ALA A 53 5.54 6.49 7.57
C ALA A 53 6.71 6.81 8.52
N GLU A 54 7.94 6.40 8.17
CA GLU A 54 9.16 6.74 8.93
C GLU A 54 9.52 8.23 8.88
N ASN A 55 9.09 8.94 7.84
CA ASN A 55 9.30 10.38 7.69
C ASN A 55 8.18 11.20 8.33
N VAL A 56 7.14 10.58 8.91
CA VAL A 56 6.09 11.28 9.65
C VAL A 56 6.63 11.76 11.00
N VAL A 57 6.70 13.09 11.14
CA VAL A 57 7.26 13.79 12.31
C VAL A 57 6.19 14.41 13.23
N ALA A 58 4.98 14.65 12.72
CA ALA A 58 3.86 15.15 13.53
C ALA A 58 2.52 14.68 12.96
N THR A 59 1.53 14.54 13.84
CA THR A 59 0.17 14.08 13.54
C THR A 59 -0.91 15.01 14.11
N ASN A 60 -0.52 16.20 14.55
CA ASN A 60 -1.42 17.17 15.17
C ASN A 60 -2.26 17.83 14.08
N ARG A 61 -3.53 17.44 13.98
CA ARG A 61 -4.54 18.00 13.04
C ARG A 61 -4.23 17.80 11.55
N GLY A 62 -3.40 16.81 11.24
CA GLY A 62 -3.08 16.35 9.90
C GLY A 62 -1.79 15.53 9.92
N THR A 63 -1.37 14.98 8.78
CA THR A 63 -0.13 14.21 8.69
C THR A 63 1.01 15.06 8.13
N VAL A 64 2.13 15.10 8.86
CA VAL A 64 3.30 15.94 8.52
C VAL A 64 4.51 15.07 8.28
N ILE A 65 5.07 15.13 7.08
CA ILE A 65 6.34 14.49 6.71
C ILE A 65 7.47 15.50 6.67
N ALA A 66 8.69 15.07 7.00
CA ALA A 66 9.88 15.91 6.94
C ALA A 66 11.16 15.15 6.57
N LYS A 67 12.13 15.87 6.00
CA LYS A 67 13.50 15.41 5.77
C LYS A 67 14.45 16.60 5.82
N GLY A 68 15.39 16.59 6.77
CA GLY A 68 16.17 17.79 7.10
C GLY A 68 15.23 18.91 7.54
N ASP A 69 15.40 20.11 6.98
CA ASP A 69 14.56 21.28 7.30
C ASP A 69 13.28 21.36 6.46
N ALA A 70 13.16 20.54 5.42
CA ALA A 70 11.98 20.51 4.56
C ALA A 70 10.85 19.70 5.21
N ARG A 71 9.64 20.26 5.19
CA ARG A 71 8.42 19.62 5.67
C ARG A 71 7.23 19.90 4.78
N VAL A 72 6.27 18.98 4.76
CA VAL A 72 4.96 19.14 4.11
C VAL A 72 3.89 18.56 5.04
N SER A 73 2.85 19.33 5.35
CA SER A 73 1.66 18.89 6.09
C SER A 73 0.42 18.73 5.22
N THR A 74 -0.63 18.13 5.80
CA THR A 74 -1.97 18.01 5.17
C THR A 74 -1.92 17.20 3.88
N ILE A 75 -1.12 16.14 3.87
CA ILE A 75 -0.90 15.30 2.68
C ILE A 75 -2.00 14.25 2.49
N GLU A 76 -2.70 13.89 3.57
CA GLU A 76 -3.60 12.76 3.69
C GLU A 76 -4.67 12.67 2.60
N HIS A 77 -5.29 13.78 2.19
CA HIS A 77 -6.35 13.72 1.17
C HIS A 77 -5.82 13.38 -0.22
N ALA A 78 -4.70 14.00 -0.61
CA ALA A 78 -4.04 13.71 -1.88
C ALA A 78 -3.49 12.28 -1.89
N MET A 79 -2.90 11.85 -0.77
CA MET A 79 -2.41 10.48 -0.59
C MET A 79 -3.55 9.47 -0.71
N ALA A 80 -4.73 9.74 -0.15
CA ALA A 80 -5.89 8.87 -0.25
C ALA A 80 -6.37 8.73 -1.70
N ALA A 81 -6.47 9.84 -2.44
CA ALA A 81 -6.88 9.83 -3.84
C ALA A 81 -5.89 9.05 -4.74
N LEU A 82 -4.59 9.30 -4.58
CA LEU A 82 -3.54 8.62 -5.34
C LEU A 82 -3.53 7.11 -5.07
N TYR A 83 -3.64 6.73 -3.79
CA TYR A 83 -3.62 5.34 -3.36
C TYR A 83 -4.86 4.60 -3.86
N ALA A 84 -6.04 5.20 -3.75
CA ALA A 84 -7.29 4.62 -4.25
C ALA A 84 -7.30 4.47 -5.77
N ALA A 85 -6.74 5.43 -6.51
CA ALA A 85 -6.55 5.31 -7.96
C ALA A 85 -5.52 4.23 -8.34
N GLY A 86 -4.75 3.71 -7.38
CA GLY A 86 -3.75 2.68 -7.60
C GLY A 86 -2.45 3.21 -8.22
N VAL A 87 -2.17 4.51 -8.09
CA VAL A 87 -0.87 5.11 -8.45
C VAL A 87 0.22 4.52 -7.54
N ASP A 88 1.36 4.17 -8.10
CA ASP A 88 2.54 3.68 -7.35
C ASP A 88 3.66 4.73 -7.32
N ASN A 89 3.78 5.50 -8.39
CA ASN A 89 4.89 6.41 -8.60
C ASN A 89 4.37 7.80 -8.98
N VAL A 90 4.69 8.80 -8.17
CA VAL A 90 4.33 10.21 -8.43
C VAL A 90 5.33 11.15 -7.77
N LEU A 91 5.65 12.25 -8.46
CA LEU A 91 6.36 13.38 -7.87
C LEU A 91 5.35 14.51 -7.62
N ILE A 92 5.31 15.03 -6.40
CA ILE A 92 4.40 16.08 -5.97
C ILE A 92 5.22 17.33 -5.66
N GLU A 93 5.23 18.29 -6.58
CA GLU A 93 5.88 19.58 -6.36
C GLU A 93 4.93 20.52 -5.62
N VAL A 94 5.40 21.18 -4.57
CA VAL A 94 4.60 22.13 -3.79
C VAL A 94 5.42 23.35 -3.41
N ASN A 95 4.83 24.54 -3.52
CA ASN A 95 5.47 25.83 -3.28
C ASN A 95 5.28 26.37 -1.85
N ALA A 96 4.83 25.53 -0.92
CA ALA A 96 4.47 25.89 0.45
C ALA A 96 4.68 24.69 1.39
N PRO A 97 4.68 24.88 2.73
CA PRO A 97 4.92 23.80 3.69
C PRO A 97 3.70 22.90 3.96
N GLU A 98 2.63 23.00 3.17
CA GLU A 98 1.43 22.15 3.24
C GLU A 98 0.81 21.97 1.84
N LEU A 99 -0.14 21.05 1.68
CA LEU A 99 -0.97 20.96 0.47
C LEU A 99 -2.20 21.87 0.55
N PRO A 100 -2.79 22.28 -0.61
CA PRO A 100 -4.02 23.06 -0.61
C PRO A 100 -5.19 22.23 -0.06
N ILE A 101 -6.04 22.85 0.77
CA ILE A 101 -7.18 22.17 1.39
C ILE A 101 -8.36 21.98 0.43
N LEU A 102 -8.47 22.86 -0.57
CA LEU A 102 -9.55 22.87 -1.56
C LEU A 102 -10.92 22.98 -0.88
N ASP A 103 -11.80 21.98 -1.02
CA ASP A 103 -13.09 21.91 -0.32
C ASP A 103 -13.03 21.08 0.98
N GLY A 104 -11.84 20.66 1.41
CA GLY A 104 -11.66 19.81 2.58
C GLY A 104 -11.85 18.33 2.32
N SER A 105 -12.11 17.92 1.08
CA SER A 105 -12.23 16.52 0.67
C SER A 105 -11.08 16.10 -0.26
N ALA A 106 -11.16 14.89 -0.83
CA ALA A 106 -10.27 14.40 -1.87
C ALA A 106 -10.83 14.57 -3.29
N ARG A 107 -12.03 15.13 -3.46
CA ARG A 107 -12.79 15.15 -4.73
C ARG A 107 -11.97 15.70 -5.90
N TYR A 108 -11.41 16.90 -5.75
CA TYR A 108 -10.64 17.53 -6.81
C TYR A 108 -9.39 16.74 -7.22
N TYR A 109 -8.76 16.05 -6.26
CA TYR A 109 -7.65 15.15 -6.57
C TYR A 109 -8.13 13.94 -7.39
N VAL A 110 -9.25 13.34 -7.00
CA VAL A 110 -9.87 12.21 -7.73
C VAL A 110 -10.25 12.62 -9.16
N GLU A 111 -10.92 13.77 -9.32
CA GLU A 111 -11.35 14.30 -10.61
C GLU A 111 -10.16 14.55 -11.54
N GLU A 112 -9.09 15.17 -11.04
CA GLU A 112 -7.90 15.45 -11.83
C GLU A 112 -7.12 14.18 -12.19
N ILE A 113 -7.00 13.21 -11.29
CA ILE A 113 -6.38 11.90 -11.57
C ILE A 113 -7.19 11.17 -12.67
N ALA A 114 -8.52 11.16 -12.57
CA ALA A 114 -9.38 10.57 -13.59
C ALA A 114 -9.25 11.29 -14.93
N ARG A 115 -9.15 12.63 -14.92
CA ARG A 115 -8.97 13.47 -16.12
C ARG A 115 -7.67 13.18 -16.85
N VAL A 116 -6.54 13.07 -16.13
CA VAL A 116 -5.24 12.78 -16.77
C VAL A 116 -5.07 11.32 -17.13
N GLY A 117 -5.72 10.42 -16.38
CA GLY A 117 -5.62 8.98 -16.53
C GLY A 117 -4.31 8.40 -15.98
N LEU A 118 -4.19 7.06 -16.05
CA LEU A 118 -3.05 6.31 -15.54
C LEU A 118 -2.28 5.64 -16.66
N LYS A 119 -0.99 5.40 -16.42
CA LYS A 119 -0.08 4.72 -17.33
C LYS A 119 0.58 3.54 -16.62
N ASP A 120 0.45 2.35 -17.19
CA ASP A 120 1.17 1.17 -16.72
C ASP A 120 2.68 1.31 -16.95
N GLN A 121 3.44 0.78 -16.00
CA GLN A 121 4.90 0.77 -15.99
C GLN A 121 5.44 -0.65 -16.22
N LYS A 122 6.76 -0.81 -16.26
CA LYS A 122 7.39 -2.11 -16.54
C LYS A 122 7.52 -2.97 -15.29
N ALA A 123 7.79 -2.34 -14.14
CA ALA A 123 7.93 -3.02 -12.86
C ALA A 123 6.59 -3.62 -12.39
N ASP A 124 6.66 -4.80 -11.77
CA ASP A 124 5.52 -5.42 -11.11
C ASP A 124 5.14 -4.61 -9.84
N LYS A 125 3.84 -4.54 -9.55
CA LYS A 125 3.31 -3.92 -8.33
C LYS A 125 3.62 -4.82 -7.13
N ASP A 126 4.22 -4.23 -6.10
CA ASP A 126 4.68 -4.92 -4.88
C ASP A 126 3.62 -4.82 -3.79
N PHE A 127 2.64 -5.73 -3.82
CA PHE A 127 1.59 -5.82 -2.81
C PHE A 127 2.13 -6.36 -1.48
N PHE A 128 1.67 -5.76 -0.37
CA PHE A 128 1.89 -6.31 0.96
C PHE A 128 0.65 -7.07 1.42
N TYR A 129 0.81 -8.39 1.62
CA TYR A 129 -0.28 -9.27 2.04
C TYR A 129 -0.27 -9.46 3.55
N ILE A 130 -1.42 -9.22 4.18
CA ILE A 130 -1.64 -9.51 5.60
C ILE A 130 -1.84 -11.01 5.77
N LYS A 131 -0.92 -11.67 6.47
CA LYS A 131 -0.95 -13.13 6.68
C LYS A 131 -1.57 -13.56 7.99
N SER A 132 -1.55 -12.67 8.98
CA SER A 132 -2.16 -12.90 10.28
C SER A 132 -2.68 -11.58 10.84
N LYS A 133 -3.53 -11.69 11.86
CA LYS A 133 -4.09 -10.53 12.56
C LYS A 133 -2.97 -9.63 13.07
N ILE A 134 -3.01 -8.34 12.71
CA ILE A 134 -2.17 -7.29 13.30
C ILE A 134 -3.09 -6.26 13.97
N GLU A 135 -2.83 -5.95 15.23
CA GLU A 135 -3.58 -4.94 15.99
C GLU A 135 -2.62 -3.88 16.55
N VAL A 136 -3.06 -2.62 16.53
CA VAL A 136 -2.52 -1.52 17.33
C VAL A 136 -3.66 -0.88 18.12
N ARG A 137 -3.36 -0.48 19.36
CA ARG A 137 -4.33 0.14 20.26
C ARG A 137 -3.65 1.23 21.06
N ASP A 138 -4.37 2.33 21.25
CA ASP A 138 -4.04 3.39 22.19
C ASP A 138 -5.05 3.35 23.34
N GLU A 139 -4.62 2.85 24.50
CA GLU A 139 -5.46 2.71 25.69
C GLU A 139 -5.93 4.06 26.25
N ALA A 140 -5.20 5.17 26.00
CA ALA A 140 -5.56 6.48 26.53
C ALA A 140 -6.77 7.08 25.80
N THR A 141 -6.85 6.88 24.48
CA THR A 141 -7.95 7.39 23.65
C THR A 141 -9.02 6.33 23.38
N GLY A 142 -8.70 5.06 23.60
CA GLY A 142 -9.53 3.91 23.20
C GLY A 142 -9.52 3.68 21.69
N SER A 143 -8.59 4.31 20.97
CA SER A 143 -8.45 4.17 19.51
C SER A 143 -7.77 2.85 19.17
N SER A 144 -8.23 2.17 18.14
CA SER A 144 -7.61 0.93 17.68
C SER A 144 -7.71 0.75 16.17
N ILE A 145 -6.72 0.07 15.62
CA ILE A 145 -6.73 -0.40 14.23
C ILE A 145 -6.35 -1.87 14.23
N LEU A 146 -7.23 -2.67 13.64
CA LEU A 146 -7.08 -4.08 13.40
C LEU A 146 -6.97 -4.31 11.90
N VAL A 147 -6.07 -5.16 11.46
CA VAL A 147 -6.06 -5.66 10.09
C VAL A 147 -6.05 -7.18 10.07
N LEU A 148 -6.86 -7.75 9.20
CA LEU A 148 -7.06 -9.19 9.03
C LEU A 148 -6.64 -9.62 7.61
N PRO A 149 -6.21 -10.88 7.44
CA PRO A 149 -5.94 -11.44 6.12
C PRO A 149 -7.16 -11.37 5.21
N ASP A 150 -6.96 -10.86 4.00
CA ASP A 150 -7.97 -10.79 2.95
C ASP A 150 -7.25 -10.71 1.59
N ASP A 151 -7.90 -11.22 0.53
CA ASP A 151 -7.37 -11.21 -0.84
C ASP A 151 -7.45 -9.82 -1.48
N ASP A 152 -8.33 -8.96 -0.94
CA ASP A 152 -8.54 -7.58 -1.36
C ASP A 152 -8.37 -6.57 -0.22
N PHE A 153 -8.29 -5.28 -0.57
CA PHE A 153 -8.32 -4.22 0.42
C PHE A 153 -9.76 -3.83 0.69
N SER A 154 -10.16 -3.85 1.96
CA SER A 154 -11.40 -3.22 2.43
C SER A 154 -11.15 -2.50 3.75
N ALA A 155 -11.97 -1.49 4.06
CA ALA A 155 -11.83 -0.71 5.28
C ALA A 155 -13.18 -0.43 5.94
N ASP A 156 -13.24 -0.63 7.26
CA ASP A 156 -14.33 -0.19 8.12
C ASP A 156 -13.81 0.85 9.11
N VAL A 157 -14.56 1.94 9.26
CA VAL A 157 -14.33 2.97 10.27
C VAL A 157 -15.55 3.10 11.16
N LYS A 158 -15.32 3.05 12.47
CA LYS A 158 -16.28 3.48 13.49
C LYS A 158 -15.77 4.73 14.15
N ILE A 159 -16.54 5.81 14.09
CA ILE A 159 -16.29 7.02 14.88
C ILE A 159 -17.24 7.10 16.06
N ASP A 160 -16.73 7.66 17.15
CA ASP A 160 -17.45 7.84 18.41
C ASP A 160 -16.92 9.13 19.03
N PHE A 161 -17.70 10.19 18.87
CA PHE A 161 -17.41 11.50 19.42
C PHE A 161 -18.38 11.76 20.57
N ASN A 162 -17.88 12.36 21.64
CA ASN A 162 -18.73 12.83 22.73
C ASN A 162 -19.44 14.13 22.30
N SER A 163 -20.48 13.98 21.47
CA SER A 163 -21.24 15.07 20.87
C SER A 163 -22.72 14.72 20.84
N VAL A 164 -23.58 15.70 21.10
CA VAL A 164 -25.04 15.56 20.97
C VAL A 164 -25.51 15.67 19.51
N VAL A 165 -24.64 16.15 18.61
CA VAL A 165 -24.91 16.27 17.17
C VAL A 165 -24.34 15.09 16.41
N LEU A 166 -23.08 14.75 16.68
CA LEU A 166 -22.38 13.68 15.97
C LEU A 166 -22.49 12.36 16.75
N ASN A 167 -23.55 11.61 16.44
CA ASN A 167 -23.77 10.26 16.96
C ASN A 167 -22.66 9.30 16.50
N ASN A 168 -22.64 8.10 17.08
CA ASN A 168 -21.82 6.99 16.58
C ASN A 168 -22.15 6.72 15.11
N GLN A 169 -21.13 6.79 14.26
CA GLN A 169 -21.28 6.55 12.82
C GLN A 169 -20.29 5.49 12.36
N PHE A 170 -20.68 4.82 11.28
CA PHE A 170 -19.89 3.81 10.60
C PHE A 170 -19.74 4.22 9.13
N ALA A 171 -18.57 3.94 8.56
CA ALA A 171 -18.33 4.00 7.13
C ALA A 171 -17.57 2.74 6.71
N THR A 172 -17.94 2.19 5.57
CA THR A 172 -17.32 0.99 4.99
C THR A 172 -16.94 1.31 3.55
N LEU A 173 -15.80 0.76 3.13
CA LEU A 173 -15.35 0.73 1.75
C LEU A 173 -14.94 -0.71 1.43
N ASP A 174 -15.76 -1.38 0.63
CA ASP A 174 -15.53 -2.79 0.25
C ASP A 174 -14.52 -2.94 -0.90
N SER A 175 -14.37 -1.92 -1.74
CA SER A 175 -13.42 -1.89 -2.85
C SER A 175 -12.86 -0.47 -3.07
N MET A 176 -11.57 -0.39 -3.39
CA MET A 176 -10.92 0.88 -3.76
C MET A 176 -11.53 1.52 -5.02
N GLU A 177 -12.17 0.73 -5.89
CA GLU A 177 -12.84 1.24 -7.09
C GLU A 177 -14.00 2.20 -6.75
N HIS A 178 -14.64 2.01 -5.58
CA HIS A 178 -15.76 2.86 -5.15
C HIS A 178 -15.31 4.12 -4.40
N PHE A 179 -14.01 4.29 -4.14
CA PHE A 179 -13.51 5.39 -3.32
C PHE A 179 -13.95 6.76 -3.86
N GLY A 180 -13.85 6.98 -5.17
CA GLY A 180 -14.18 8.26 -5.78
C GLY A 180 -15.64 8.67 -5.58
N GLU A 181 -16.56 7.72 -5.73
CA GLU A 181 -18.01 7.94 -5.64
C GLU A 181 -18.51 7.96 -4.19
N GLU A 182 -17.97 7.09 -3.34
CA GLU A 182 -18.48 6.87 -1.99
C GLU A 182 -17.76 7.68 -0.91
N ILE A 183 -16.47 7.99 -1.10
CA ILE A 183 -15.62 8.53 -0.03
C ILE A 183 -14.98 9.86 -0.42
N GLY A 184 -14.56 10.00 -1.69
CA GLY A 184 -13.72 11.09 -2.17
C GLY A 184 -14.26 12.49 -1.90
N SER A 185 -15.58 12.68 -1.88
CA SER A 185 -16.26 13.96 -1.63
C SER A 185 -16.50 14.27 -0.15
N SER A 186 -16.04 13.42 0.77
CA SER A 186 -16.30 13.59 2.21
C SER A 186 -15.36 14.61 2.82
N ARG A 187 -15.91 15.76 3.24
CA ARG A 187 -15.12 16.90 3.72
C ARG A 187 -14.65 16.73 5.15
N THR A 188 -13.53 17.39 5.45
CA THR A 188 -13.03 17.50 6.82
C THR A 188 -13.99 18.25 7.72
N PHE A 189 -13.83 18.10 9.04
CA PHE A 189 -14.75 18.69 9.99
C PHE A 189 -14.06 19.15 11.27
N VAL A 190 -14.70 20.12 11.92
CA VAL A 190 -14.24 20.71 13.18
C VAL A 190 -15.43 21.06 14.08
N PHE A 191 -15.26 20.89 15.38
CA PHE A 191 -16.24 21.37 16.36
C PHE A 191 -15.98 22.85 16.69
N VAL A 192 -17.03 23.65 16.85
CA VAL A 192 -16.90 25.08 17.20
C VAL A 192 -16.07 25.29 18.46
N ARG A 193 -16.27 24.45 19.49
CA ARG A 193 -15.52 24.48 20.75
C ARG A 193 -14.00 24.24 20.59
N GLU A 194 -13.56 23.75 19.43
CA GLU A 194 -12.16 23.49 19.12
C GLU A 194 -11.49 24.63 18.33
N ILE A 195 -12.25 25.55 17.75
CA ILE A 195 -11.73 26.62 16.88
C ILE A 195 -10.76 27.52 17.64
N GLU A 196 -11.14 28.06 18.81
CA GLU A 196 -10.26 28.98 19.55
C GLU A 196 -8.92 28.36 19.97
N PRO A 197 -8.88 27.15 20.57
CA PRO A 197 -7.62 26.47 20.85
C PRO A 197 -6.74 26.29 19.60
N LEU A 198 -7.35 25.98 18.45
CA LEU A 198 -6.63 25.80 17.19
C LEU A 198 -6.02 27.10 16.68
N VAL A 199 -6.79 28.20 16.66
CA VAL A 199 -6.29 29.51 16.23
C VAL A 199 -5.16 29.99 17.15
N LYS A 200 -5.32 29.83 18.48
CA LYS A 200 -4.25 30.14 19.46
C LYS A 200 -3.00 29.30 19.22
N GLY A 201 -3.16 28.07 18.72
CA GLY A 201 -2.07 27.19 18.28
C GLY A 201 -1.46 27.52 16.92
N ASN A 202 -1.82 28.66 16.29
CA ASN A 202 -1.44 29.02 14.92
C ASN A 202 -1.91 28.02 13.84
N LEU A 203 -2.98 27.28 14.11
CA LEU A 203 -3.62 26.37 13.15
C LEU A 203 -4.85 27.03 12.52
N ILE A 204 -5.37 26.36 11.49
CA ILE A 204 -6.65 26.65 10.79
C ILE A 204 -6.80 28.08 10.23
N LYS A 205 -5.71 28.82 9.97
CA LYS A 205 -5.77 30.18 9.38
C LYS A 205 -6.44 30.22 8.00
N GLY A 206 -6.47 29.07 7.33
CA GLY A 206 -7.15 28.85 6.07
C GLY A 206 -8.58 28.36 6.17
N GLY A 207 -9.04 27.92 7.34
CA GLY A 207 -10.33 27.28 7.51
C GLY A 207 -11.50 28.23 7.26
N ASP A 208 -12.52 27.76 6.55
CA ASP A 208 -13.79 28.46 6.34
C ASP A 208 -14.94 27.44 6.19
N LEU A 209 -16.15 27.92 5.88
CA LEU A 209 -17.34 27.07 5.76
C LEU A 209 -17.42 26.31 4.42
N ASP A 210 -16.58 26.66 3.45
CA ASP A 210 -16.52 26.01 2.13
C ASP A 210 -15.54 24.83 2.13
N ASN A 211 -14.55 24.86 3.04
CA ASN A 211 -13.51 23.84 3.13
C ASN A 211 -13.56 22.93 4.37
N ALA A 212 -14.53 23.11 5.28
CA ALA A 212 -14.73 22.22 6.41
C ALA A 212 -16.18 22.22 6.88
N ILE A 213 -16.67 21.06 7.32
CA ILE A 213 -17.92 20.93 8.06
C ILE A 213 -17.72 21.48 9.48
N VAL A 214 -18.53 22.45 9.89
CA VAL A 214 -18.42 23.08 11.21
C VAL A 214 -19.59 22.66 12.09
N ILE A 215 -19.28 21.97 13.18
CA ILE A 215 -20.25 21.31 14.07
C ILE A 215 -20.42 22.13 15.35
N TYR A 216 -21.63 22.64 15.57
CA TYR A 216 -22.02 23.32 16.80
C TYR A 216 -22.76 22.35 17.72
N ASP A 217 -22.06 21.83 18.73
CA ASP A 217 -22.58 20.79 19.63
C ASP A 217 -22.64 21.20 21.12
N THR A 218 -22.16 22.39 21.45
CA THR A 218 -22.05 22.87 22.82
C THR A 218 -22.51 24.33 22.86
N PRO A 219 -23.34 24.75 23.85
CA PRO A 219 -23.80 26.12 23.95
C PRO A 219 -22.63 27.12 24.03
N MET A 220 -22.70 28.17 23.22
CA MET A 220 -21.76 29.28 23.21
C MET A 220 -22.55 30.59 23.14
N GLY A 221 -22.12 31.61 23.88
CA GLY A 221 -22.79 32.91 23.84
C GLY A 221 -22.60 33.59 22.48
N GLN A 222 -23.61 34.32 21.98
CA GLN A 222 -23.53 34.99 20.67
C GLN A 222 -22.30 35.91 20.55
N ALA A 223 -21.92 36.62 21.61
CA ALA A 223 -20.72 37.46 21.61
C ALA A 223 -19.42 36.66 21.38
N GLU A 224 -19.38 35.41 21.84
CA GLU A 224 -18.22 34.53 21.65
C GLU A 224 -18.23 33.93 20.23
N LEU A 225 -19.39 33.53 19.71
CA LEU A 225 -19.55 33.11 18.31
C LEU A 225 -19.16 34.24 17.34
N ASP A 226 -19.62 35.46 17.58
CA ASP A 226 -19.26 36.64 16.80
C ASP A 226 -17.73 36.88 16.83
N ARG A 227 -17.11 36.72 18.00
CA ARG A 227 -15.66 36.84 18.15
C ARG A 227 -14.91 35.77 17.36
N LEU A 228 -15.41 34.52 17.34
CA LEU A 228 -14.81 33.45 16.52
C LEU A 228 -15.00 33.71 15.03
N ALA A 229 -16.17 34.18 14.62
CA ALA A 229 -16.43 34.53 13.22
C ALA A 229 -15.50 35.65 12.74
N ASP A 230 -15.34 36.71 13.54
CA ASP A 230 -14.41 37.81 13.26
C ASP A 230 -12.95 37.31 13.20
N LEU A 231 -12.56 36.42 14.13
CA LEU A 231 -11.21 35.84 14.19
C LEU A 231 -10.88 34.98 12.96
N MET A 232 -11.87 34.24 12.47
CA MET A 232 -11.76 33.41 11.27
C MET A 232 -12.03 34.19 9.98
N ASN A 233 -12.40 35.47 10.08
CA ASN A 233 -12.80 36.33 8.97
C ASN A 233 -13.95 35.72 8.14
N VAL A 234 -14.96 35.17 8.81
CA VAL A 234 -16.18 34.61 8.20
C VAL A 234 -17.42 35.41 8.63
N PRO A 235 -18.52 35.39 7.86
CA PRO A 235 -19.75 36.05 8.24
C PRO A 235 -20.26 35.55 9.61
N ARG A 236 -20.65 36.49 10.47
CA ARG A 236 -21.33 36.16 11.72
C ARG A 236 -22.64 35.44 11.41
N LYS A 237 -22.93 34.38 12.17
CA LYS A 237 -24.19 33.63 12.10
C LYS A 237 -24.84 33.58 13.47
N ASP A 238 -26.16 33.71 13.48
CA ASP A 238 -26.97 33.43 14.67
C ASP A 238 -27.27 31.93 14.68
N VAL A 239 -26.75 31.22 15.68
CA VAL A 239 -26.87 29.76 15.80
C VAL A 239 -27.57 29.43 17.11
N SER A 240 -28.89 29.30 17.05
CA SER A 240 -29.73 29.00 18.21
C SER A 240 -29.96 27.51 18.45
N GLN A 241 -29.56 26.64 17.53
CA GLN A 241 -29.77 25.19 17.59
C GLN A 241 -28.46 24.43 17.29
N PHE A 242 -28.27 23.30 17.96
CA PHE A 242 -27.15 22.41 17.66
C PHE A 242 -27.28 21.79 16.27
N GLY A 243 -26.16 21.64 15.57
CA GLY A 243 -26.14 21.12 14.21
C GLY A 243 -24.90 21.55 13.42
N TYR A 244 -25.02 21.51 12.11
CA TYR A 244 -23.99 21.96 11.17
C TYR A 244 -24.21 23.43 10.81
N ILE A 245 -23.16 24.25 10.82
CA ILE A 245 -23.23 25.71 10.54
C ILE A 245 -23.09 26.00 9.04
N ASN A 246 -22.65 25.03 8.24
CA ASN A 246 -22.44 25.17 6.80
C ASN A 246 -23.74 25.55 6.08
N ASP A 247 -23.63 26.37 5.01
CA ASP A 247 -24.76 26.73 4.16
C ASP A 247 -25.17 25.58 3.24
N SER A 248 -24.20 24.74 2.86
CA SER A 248 -24.45 23.53 2.07
C SER A 248 -24.70 22.33 2.99
N PRO A 249 -25.63 21.43 2.63
CA PRO A 249 -25.86 20.20 3.38
C PRO A 249 -24.64 19.28 3.35
N LEU A 250 -24.69 18.22 4.16
CA LEU A 250 -23.76 17.11 4.04
C LEU A 250 -23.94 16.38 2.70
N SER A 251 -22.85 15.92 2.11
CA SER A 251 -22.86 15.05 0.92
C SER A 251 -23.43 13.67 1.26
N HIS A 252 -23.21 13.21 2.49
CA HIS A 252 -23.72 11.96 3.03
C HIS A 252 -24.13 12.13 4.49
N GLU A 253 -25.14 11.40 4.97
CA GLU A 253 -25.56 11.47 6.38
C GLU A 253 -24.41 11.12 7.36
N ASN A 254 -23.51 10.24 6.93
CA ASN A 254 -22.31 9.82 7.67
C ASN A 254 -21.01 10.42 7.11
N GLU A 255 -21.05 11.61 6.49
CA GLU A 255 -19.89 12.29 5.90
C GLU A 255 -18.67 12.37 6.86
N PRO A 256 -18.81 12.67 8.17
CA PRO A 256 -17.68 12.65 9.10
C PRO A 256 -16.99 11.29 9.25
N ALA A 257 -17.75 10.18 9.25
CA ALA A 257 -17.19 8.84 9.30
C ALA A 257 -16.46 8.47 8.00
N ARG A 258 -17.06 8.85 6.85
CA ARG A 258 -16.44 8.65 5.52
C ARG A 258 -15.17 9.47 5.38
N HIS A 259 -15.13 10.69 5.90
CA HIS A 259 -13.91 11.48 5.95
C HIS A 259 -12.83 10.83 6.81
N LYS A 260 -13.18 10.24 7.96
CA LYS A 260 -12.20 9.50 8.77
C LYS A 260 -11.69 8.22 8.09
N LEU A 261 -12.49 7.62 7.21
CA LEU A 261 -12.06 6.54 6.32
C LEU A 261 -11.10 7.06 5.24
N LEU A 262 -11.39 8.22 4.64
CA LEU A 262 -10.49 8.91 3.72
C LEU A 262 -9.12 9.18 4.38
N ASP A 263 -9.10 9.77 5.57
CA ASP A 263 -7.87 10.01 6.36
C ASP A 263 -7.09 8.71 6.59
N LEU A 264 -7.78 7.65 6.99
CA LEU A 264 -7.18 6.34 7.24
C LEU A 264 -6.49 5.79 5.98
N ILE A 265 -7.13 5.89 4.81
CA ILE A 265 -6.53 5.46 3.53
C ILE A 265 -5.30 6.30 3.21
N GLY A 266 -5.39 7.63 3.39
CA GLY A 266 -4.28 8.55 3.16
C GLY A 266 -3.05 8.22 4.01
N ASP A 267 -3.27 7.91 5.29
CA ASP A 267 -2.19 7.51 6.20
C ASP A 267 -1.66 6.09 5.90
N ILE A 268 -2.52 5.16 5.46
CA ILE A 268 -2.11 3.82 5.01
C ILE A 268 -1.22 3.90 3.78
N ALA A 269 -1.45 4.85 2.87
CA ALA A 269 -0.61 5.04 1.68
C ALA A 269 0.88 5.25 2.03
N LEU A 270 1.18 5.77 3.23
CA LEU A 270 2.55 5.97 3.73
C LEU A 270 3.27 4.67 4.11
N ILE A 271 2.61 3.52 4.01
CA ILE A 271 3.27 2.21 4.04
C ILE A 271 4.19 2.04 2.80
N GLY A 272 3.89 2.75 1.72
CA GLY A 272 4.69 2.77 0.49
C GLY A 272 4.50 1.53 -0.39
N ARG A 273 3.46 0.74 -0.12
CA ARG A 273 3.02 -0.44 -0.88
C ARG A 273 1.50 -0.59 -0.80
N PRO A 274 0.83 -1.08 -1.86
CA PRO A 274 -0.58 -1.44 -1.78
C PRO A 274 -0.80 -2.62 -0.85
N LEU A 275 -1.71 -2.45 0.10
CA LEU A 275 -2.07 -3.42 1.13
C LEU A 275 -3.18 -4.37 0.65
N LYS A 276 -3.05 -5.66 0.94
CA LYS A 276 -4.13 -6.66 0.82
C LYS A 276 -4.51 -7.18 2.21
N GLY A 277 -5.77 -6.96 2.59
CA GLY A 277 -6.27 -7.18 3.93
C GLY A 277 -7.45 -6.27 4.27
N ARG A 278 -8.28 -6.71 5.22
CA ARG A 278 -9.40 -5.93 5.75
C ARG A 278 -8.97 -5.12 6.96
N VAL A 279 -9.06 -3.80 6.87
CA VAL A 279 -8.76 -2.87 7.97
C VAL A 279 -10.04 -2.52 8.71
N ILE A 280 -10.02 -2.60 10.04
CA ILE A 280 -11.12 -2.22 10.93
C ILE A 280 -10.56 -1.23 11.94
N ALA A 281 -11.03 0.02 11.87
CA ALA A 281 -10.56 1.09 12.74
C ALA A 281 -11.68 1.63 13.64
N THR A 282 -11.40 1.72 14.94
CA THR A 282 -12.30 2.30 15.93
C THR A 282 -11.68 3.57 16.47
N ARG A 283 -12.42 4.69 16.40
CA ARG A 283 -11.96 6.04 16.74
C ARG A 283 -10.63 6.39 16.06
N PRO A 284 -10.49 6.22 14.73
CA PRO A 284 -9.23 6.48 14.05
C PRO A 284 -8.83 7.97 14.11
N GLY A 285 -7.53 8.20 13.91
CA GLY A 285 -6.92 9.51 13.79
C GLY A 285 -5.45 9.37 13.43
N HIS A 286 -4.85 10.44 12.90
CA HIS A 286 -3.52 10.39 12.30
C HIS A 286 -2.44 9.77 13.20
N SER A 287 -2.51 9.95 14.53
CA SER A 287 -1.57 9.35 15.47
C SER A 287 -1.61 7.82 15.49
N ILE A 288 -2.79 7.21 15.62
CA ILE A 288 -2.94 5.74 15.62
C ILE A 288 -2.76 5.18 14.22
N ASN A 289 -3.22 5.89 13.19
CA ASN A 289 -3.01 5.53 11.77
C ASN A 289 -1.51 5.49 11.44
N THR A 290 -0.75 6.50 11.84
CA THR A 290 0.72 6.55 11.67
C THR A 290 1.40 5.44 12.46
N THR A 291 0.93 5.14 13.67
CA THR A 291 1.46 4.04 14.48
C THR A 291 1.25 2.69 13.79
N PHE A 292 0.07 2.48 13.21
CA PHE A 292 -0.25 1.33 12.38
C PHE A 292 0.66 1.27 11.14
N ALA A 293 0.75 2.35 10.35
CA ALA A 293 1.58 2.42 9.16
C ALA A 293 3.06 2.15 9.48
N LYS A 294 3.60 2.72 10.57
CA LYS A 294 4.97 2.43 11.05
C LYS A 294 5.15 0.96 11.44
N LYS A 295 4.15 0.32 12.04
CA LYS A 295 4.19 -1.12 12.35
C LYS A 295 4.25 -1.96 11.08
N ILE A 296 3.38 -1.68 10.11
CA ILE A 296 3.40 -2.40 8.82
C ILE A 296 4.71 -2.16 8.06
N ARG A 297 5.25 -0.93 8.06
CA ARG A 297 6.57 -0.62 7.50
C ARG A 297 7.69 -1.47 8.10
N ARG A 298 7.66 -1.73 9.41
CA ARG A 298 8.64 -2.61 10.07
C ARG A 298 8.49 -4.05 9.57
N GLU A 299 7.27 -4.56 9.45
CA GLU A 299 7.02 -5.88 8.88
C GLU A 299 7.53 -6.00 7.44
N ILE A 300 7.28 -4.98 6.60
CA ILE A 300 7.82 -4.89 5.23
C ILE A 300 9.34 -4.93 5.22
N LYS A 301 10.00 -4.16 6.09
CA LYS A 301 11.47 -4.13 6.18
C LYS A 301 12.08 -5.42 6.74
N HIS A 302 11.35 -6.14 7.61
CA HIS A 302 11.80 -7.42 8.15
C HIS A 302 11.60 -8.58 7.16
N GLN A 303 10.69 -8.44 6.22
CA GLN A 303 10.39 -9.44 5.19
C GLN A 303 10.80 -8.91 3.81
N ASP A 304 12.10 -8.94 3.50
CA ASP A 304 12.62 -8.56 2.16
C ASP A 304 11.85 -9.27 1.03
N VAL A 305 11.41 -10.51 1.28
CA VAL A 305 10.51 -11.27 0.41
C VAL A 305 9.46 -11.97 1.26
N GLN A 306 8.18 -11.68 1.01
CA GLN A 306 7.08 -12.41 1.64
C GLN A 306 6.93 -13.79 0.98
N ALA A 307 6.82 -14.84 1.80
CA ALA A 307 6.41 -16.15 1.29
C ALA A 307 5.09 -16.01 0.50
N PRO A 308 4.98 -16.53 -0.72
CA PRO A 308 3.73 -16.50 -1.48
C PRO A 308 2.61 -17.21 -0.73
N VAL A 309 1.38 -16.76 -0.92
CA VAL A 309 0.19 -17.39 -0.31
C VAL A 309 -0.17 -18.65 -1.10
N TYR A 310 -0.11 -19.81 -0.45
CA TYR A 310 -0.51 -21.08 -1.05
C TYR A 310 -1.85 -21.54 -0.49
N ASN A 311 -2.89 -21.48 -1.34
CA ASN A 311 -4.20 -22.07 -1.07
C ASN A 311 -4.35 -23.39 -1.85
N PRO A 312 -4.36 -24.56 -1.20
CA PRO A 312 -4.47 -25.85 -1.88
C PRO A 312 -5.84 -26.08 -2.56
N ASN A 313 -6.87 -25.28 -2.22
CA ASN A 313 -8.20 -25.37 -2.83
C ASN A 313 -8.32 -24.57 -4.13
N LYS A 314 -7.35 -23.72 -4.46
CA LYS A 314 -7.34 -22.94 -5.70
C LYS A 314 -6.71 -23.75 -6.83
N GLU A 315 -7.33 -23.72 -8.01
CA GLU A 315 -6.75 -24.36 -9.19
C GLU A 315 -5.39 -23.73 -9.54
N PRO A 316 -4.36 -24.55 -9.85
CA PRO A 316 -3.06 -24.03 -10.24
C PRO A 316 -3.07 -23.45 -11.66
N LEU A 317 -2.19 -22.47 -11.93
CA LEU A 317 -1.94 -21.98 -13.28
C LEU A 317 -1.34 -23.07 -14.20
N MET A 318 -0.52 -23.95 -13.64
CA MET A 318 -0.01 -25.13 -14.33
C MET A 318 0.01 -26.31 -13.35
N ASP A 319 -0.67 -27.39 -13.71
CA ASP A 319 -0.57 -28.66 -12.99
C ASP A 319 0.65 -29.48 -13.45
N ASN A 320 0.83 -30.67 -12.87
CA ASN A 320 1.95 -31.54 -13.22
C ASN A 320 1.93 -31.97 -14.70
N ASN A 321 0.74 -32.19 -15.27
CA ASN A 321 0.61 -32.60 -16.66
C ASN A 321 1.09 -31.49 -17.60
N ARG A 322 0.62 -30.26 -17.37
CA ARG A 322 1.05 -29.11 -18.16
C ARG A 322 2.55 -28.84 -18.03
N ILE A 323 3.11 -28.98 -16.83
CA ILE A 323 4.56 -28.85 -16.61
C ILE A 323 5.34 -29.89 -17.44
N ARG A 324 4.87 -31.15 -17.50
CA ARG A 324 5.53 -32.21 -18.27
C ARG A 324 5.59 -31.94 -19.78
N GLU A 325 4.63 -31.21 -20.31
CA GLU A 325 4.63 -30.80 -21.72
C GLU A 325 5.69 -29.73 -21.99
N LEU A 326 5.96 -28.86 -21.02
CA LEU A 326 6.85 -27.70 -21.18
C LEU A 326 8.33 -28.03 -20.91
N ILE A 327 8.61 -28.86 -19.90
CA ILE A 327 9.99 -29.22 -19.53
C ILE A 327 10.28 -30.71 -19.74
N PRO A 328 11.52 -31.09 -20.10
CA PRO A 328 11.87 -32.48 -20.42
C PRO A 328 11.97 -33.39 -19.19
N HIS A 329 12.04 -32.82 -17.97
CA HIS A 329 12.20 -33.57 -16.73
C HIS A 329 11.06 -34.58 -16.50
N ARG A 330 11.41 -35.79 -16.05
CA ARG A 330 10.48 -36.87 -15.70
C ARG A 330 10.87 -37.47 -14.36
N TYR A 331 9.95 -38.17 -13.70
CA TYR A 331 10.26 -38.91 -12.49
C TYR A 331 11.53 -39.77 -12.70
N PRO A 332 12.49 -39.78 -11.76
CA PRO A 332 12.44 -39.16 -10.42
C PRO A 332 12.93 -37.70 -10.34
N PHE A 333 13.15 -37.03 -11.47
CA PHE A 333 13.79 -35.71 -11.55
C PHE A 333 12.88 -34.56 -11.97
N LEU A 334 11.60 -34.80 -12.21
CA LEU A 334 10.60 -33.73 -12.25
C LEU A 334 10.20 -33.40 -10.81
N LEU A 335 10.69 -32.29 -10.27
CA LEU A 335 10.59 -31.99 -8.84
C LEU A 335 9.49 -30.99 -8.51
N VAL A 336 9.06 -30.17 -9.47
CA VAL A 336 7.99 -29.18 -9.29
C VAL A 336 6.65 -29.83 -9.56
N ASP A 337 5.71 -29.69 -8.62
CA ASP A 337 4.39 -30.32 -8.72
C ASP A 337 3.39 -29.45 -9.47
N LYS A 338 3.42 -28.13 -9.24
CA LYS A 338 2.52 -27.15 -9.86
C LYS A 338 3.06 -25.73 -9.80
N ILE A 339 2.55 -24.86 -10.67
CA ILE A 339 2.73 -23.40 -10.66
C ILE A 339 1.42 -22.75 -10.19
N ILE A 340 1.49 -21.90 -9.16
CA ILE A 340 0.30 -21.28 -8.55
C ILE A 340 0.16 -19.79 -8.90
N GLU A 341 1.24 -19.14 -9.29
CA GLU A 341 1.25 -17.71 -9.64
C GLU A 341 2.35 -17.44 -10.67
N LYS A 342 2.12 -16.49 -11.57
CA LYS A 342 3.08 -16.05 -12.59
C LYS A 342 2.83 -14.59 -12.96
N GLY A 343 3.82 -13.75 -12.74
CA GLY A 343 3.85 -12.38 -13.24
C GLY A 343 4.64 -12.25 -14.54
N THR A 344 5.00 -11.02 -14.89
CA THR A 344 5.87 -10.74 -16.04
C THR A 344 7.31 -11.16 -15.73
N ASN A 345 7.79 -10.84 -14.53
CA ASN A 345 9.19 -11.08 -14.14
C ASN A 345 9.37 -12.13 -13.05
N TYR A 346 8.31 -12.82 -12.62
CA TYR A 346 8.39 -13.82 -11.56
C TYR A 346 7.41 -14.98 -11.75
N ILE A 347 7.68 -16.08 -11.04
CA ILE A 347 6.85 -17.28 -11.01
C ILE A 347 6.88 -17.90 -9.60
N VAL A 348 5.78 -18.54 -9.22
CA VAL A 348 5.65 -19.27 -7.96
C VAL A 348 5.34 -20.74 -8.20
N GLY A 349 6.29 -21.60 -7.81
CA GLY A 349 6.18 -23.06 -7.92
C GLY A 349 5.97 -23.74 -6.56
N VAL A 350 5.35 -24.91 -6.55
CA VAL A 350 5.12 -25.72 -5.35
C VAL A 350 5.74 -27.10 -5.51
N LYS A 351 6.38 -27.59 -4.45
CA LYS A 351 6.83 -28.97 -4.30
C LYS A 351 6.41 -29.52 -2.93
N ASN A 352 5.67 -30.62 -2.93
CA ASN A 352 5.34 -31.36 -1.72
C ASN A 352 6.43 -32.39 -1.44
N ILE A 353 6.83 -32.51 -0.19
CA ILE A 353 7.92 -33.41 0.22
C ILE A 353 7.31 -34.68 0.80
N THR A 354 7.54 -35.80 0.13
CA THR A 354 7.04 -37.11 0.57
C THR A 354 8.18 -38.04 0.95
N ALA A 355 7.99 -38.80 2.03
CA ALA A 355 8.99 -39.77 2.50
C ALA A 355 9.30 -40.87 1.46
N ASN A 356 8.42 -41.06 0.48
CA ASN A 356 8.58 -42.05 -0.59
C ASN A 356 9.54 -41.59 -1.70
N GLU A 357 10.08 -40.37 -1.67
CA GLU A 357 11.07 -39.95 -2.66
C GLU A 357 12.38 -40.75 -2.51
N PRO A 358 12.97 -41.24 -3.62
CA PRO A 358 14.00 -42.29 -3.61
C PRO A 358 15.28 -41.87 -2.88
N PHE A 359 15.59 -40.57 -2.85
CA PHE A 359 16.78 -40.06 -2.19
C PHE A 359 16.71 -40.12 -0.66
N PHE A 360 15.53 -40.19 -0.04
CA PHE A 360 15.44 -40.30 1.43
C PHE A 360 15.96 -41.64 1.96
N GLN A 361 15.93 -42.69 1.14
CA GLN A 361 16.45 -44.01 1.52
C GLN A 361 17.98 -44.01 1.70
N GLY A 362 18.70 -43.11 1.02
CA GLY A 362 20.17 -43.08 0.98
C GLY A 362 20.82 -41.81 1.53
N HIS A 363 20.10 -40.69 1.63
CA HIS A 363 20.67 -39.42 2.08
C HIS A 363 20.93 -39.40 3.59
N PHE A 364 19.86 -39.55 4.39
CA PHE A 364 19.92 -39.68 5.86
C PHE A 364 18.74 -40.54 6.36
N PRO A 365 18.90 -41.88 6.43
CA PRO A 365 17.77 -42.79 6.67
C PRO A 365 17.02 -42.60 7.99
N GLN A 366 17.74 -42.18 9.05
CA GLN A 366 17.16 -41.94 10.38
C GLN A 366 16.76 -40.48 10.62
N GLU A 367 17.10 -39.60 9.69
CA GLU A 367 16.83 -38.17 9.78
C GLU A 367 16.53 -37.62 8.38
N PRO A 368 15.38 -37.98 7.79
CA PRO A 368 15.10 -37.68 6.40
C PRO A 368 15.07 -36.17 6.15
N VAL A 369 16.03 -35.68 5.37
CA VAL A 369 16.16 -34.28 4.97
C VAL A 369 16.33 -34.19 3.45
N LEU A 370 15.59 -33.29 2.81
CA LEU A 370 15.67 -33.07 1.36
C LEU A 370 17.05 -32.48 1.03
N PRO A 371 17.86 -33.15 0.18
CA PRO A 371 19.15 -32.61 -0.26
C PRO A 371 19.02 -31.18 -0.78
N GLY A 372 19.88 -30.27 -0.28
CA GLY A 372 19.86 -28.86 -0.67
C GLY A 372 19.96 -28.67 -2.19
N VAL A 373 20.77 -29.47 -2.87
CA VAL A 373 20.90 -29.45 -4.33
C VAL A 373 19.58 -29.75 -5.06
N LEU A 374 18.71 -30.58 -4.50
CA LEU A 374 17.38 -30.86 -5.08
C LEU A 374 16.40 -29.71 -4.85
N GLN A 375 16.58 -28.93 -3.77
CA GLN A 375 15.84 -27.69 -3.59
C GLN A 375 16.23 -26.66 -4.67
N ILE A 376 17.53 -26.55 -4.97
CA ILE A 376 18.03 -25.68 -6.03
C ILE A 376 17.56 -26.16 -7.41
N GLU A 377 17.60 -27.46 -7.69
CA GLU A 377 17.10 -28.04 -8.94
C GLU A 377 15.60 -27.77 -9.13
N ALA A 378 14.77 -27.97 -8.10
CA ALA A 378 13.34 -27.69 -8.17
C ALA A 378 13.07 -26.18 -8.42
N MET A 379 13.87 -25.32 -7.79
CA MET A 379 13.83 -23.88 -8.02
C MET A 379 14.27 -23.50 -9.43
N ALA A 380 15.29 -24.18 -9.98
CA ALA A 380 15.76 -24.00 -11.35
C ALA A 380 14.72 -24.46 -12.38
N GLN A 381 14.01 -25.57 -12.14
CA GLN A 381 12.87 -26.01 -12.96
C GLN A 381 11.74 -24.98 -12.94
N THR A 382 11.45 -24.44 -11.77
CA THR A 382 10.47 -23.34 -11.60
C THR A 382 10.90 -22.11 -12.41
N GLY A 383 12.16 -21.67 -12.31
CA GLY A 383 12.70 -20.58 -13.12
C GLY A 383 12.74 -20.86 -14.63
N GLY A 384 13.00 -22.12 -15.02
CA GLY A 384 12.95 -22.55 -16.42
C GLY A 384 11.58 -22.36 -17.03
N LEU A 385 10.50 -22.64 -16.28
CA LEU A 385 9.13 -22.38 -16.72
C LEU A 385 8.85 -20.87 -16.89
N LEU A 386 9.40 -20.01 -16.04
CA LEU A 386 9.31 -18.56 -16.22
C LEU A 386 9.99 -18.11 -17.52
N VAL A 387 11.21 -18.57 -17.75
CA VAL A 387 11.99 -18.30 -18.98
C VAL A 387 11.23 -18.73 -20.23
N LEU A 388 10.75 -19.98 -20.25
CA LEU A 388 10.03 -20.54 -21.39
C LEU A 388 8.72 -19.78 -21.66
N SER A 389 8.05 -19.27 -20.61
CA SER A 389 6.80 -18.54 -20.78
C SER A 389 6.93 -17.20 -21.54
N GLY A 390 8.16 -16.70 -21.73
CA GLY A 390 8.45 -15.51 -22.53
C GLY A 390 8.89 -15.80 -23.97
N LEU A 391 8.90 -17.05 -24.41
CA LEU A 391 9.33 -17.47 -25.75
C LEU A 391 8.15 -17.94 -26.60
N ASP A 392 8.21 -17.69 -27.91
CA ASP A 392 7.33 -18.32 -28.89
C ASP A 392 7.69 -19.80 -29.05
N GLU A 393 6.68 -20.68 -29.08
CA GLU A 393 6.87 -22.15 -29.21
C GLU A 393 7.84 -22.73 -28.15
N PRO A 394 7.54 -22.57 -26.84
CA PRO A 394 8.44 -22.92 -25.74
C PRO A 394 8.93 -24.37 -25.77
N GLU A 395 8.13 -25.29 -26.30
CA GLU A 395 8.45 -26.69 -26.49
C GLU A 395 9.70 -26.95 -27.35
N ARG A 396 10.12 -25.97 -28.18
CA ARG A 396 11.33 -26.05 -29.03
C ARG A 396 12.64 -25.74 -28.30
N TYR A 397 12.56 -25.28 -27.06
CA TYR A 397 13.70 -24.81 -26.29
C TYR A 397 13.97 -25.69 -25.08
N SER A 398 15.23 -25.74 -24.70
CA SER A 398 15.69 -26.27 -23.42
C SER A 398 16.40 -25.18 -22.63
N THR A 399 16.20 -25.18 -21.32
CA THR A 399 16.90 -24.29 -20.37
C THR A 399 17.99 -25.09 -19.67
N TYR A 400 19.25 -24.74 -19.91
CA TYR A 400 20.39 -25.37 -19.27
C TYR A 400 20.89 -24.51 -18.12
N PHE A 401 21.09 -25.15 -16.97
CA PHE A 401 21.59 -24.50 -15.78
C PHE A 401 23.10 -24.26 -15.90
N MET A 402 23.54 -23.00 -15.78
CA MET A 402 24.92 -22.59 -16.07
C MET A 402 25.71 -22.21 -14.82
N LYS A 403 25.07 -21.53 -13.87
CA LYS A 403 25.74 -20.93 -12.72
C LYS A 403 24.80 -20.87 -11.52
N ILE A 404 25.36 -21.08 -10.33
CA ILE A 404 24.75 -20.76 -9.03
C ILE A 404 25.69 -19.86 -8.25
N ASP A 405 25.13 -18.85 -7.60
CA ASP A 405 25.80 -17.94 -6.69
C ASP A 405 24.93 -17.74 -5.44
N ASN A 406 25.56 -17.22 -4.37
CA ASN A 406 24.86 -16.71 -3.18
C ASN A 406 23.86 -17.70 -2.54
N VAL A 407 24.15 -19.00 -2.63
CA VAL A 407 23.28 -20.06 -2.09
C VAL A 407 23.35 -20.06 -0.56
N LYS A 408 22.20 -20.01 0.11
CA LYS A 408 22.11 -20.24 1.55
C LYS A 408 21.01 -21.25 1.87
N PHE A 409 21.37 -22.28 2.64
CA PHE A 409 20.42 -23.22 3.24
C PHE A 409 20.21 -22.81 4.70
N ARG A 410 19.03 -22.26 5.00
CA ARG A 410 18.71 -21.65 6.28
C ARG A 410 18.10 -22.64 7.27
N GLN A 411 17.29 -23.58 6.78
CA GLN A 411 16.55 -24.54 7.61
C GLN A 411 16.45 -25.90 6.91
N LYS A 412 16.25 -26.97 7.69
CA LYS A 412 15.98 -28.31 7.16
C LYS A 412 14.60 -28.34 6.51
N VAL A 413 14.51 -29.10 5.43
CA VAL A 413 13.24 -29.43 4.77
C VAL A 413 13.06 -30.94 4.87
N VAL A 414 11.91 -31.38 5.37
CA VAL A 414 11.66 -32.78 5.74
C VAL A 414 10.36 -33.29 5.11
N PRO A 415 10.12 -34.61 5.06
CA PRO A 415 8.83 -35.16 4.65
C PRO A 415 7.66 -34.55 5.42
N GLY A 416 6.60 -34.19 4.69
CA GLY A 416 5.43 -33.48 5.22
C GLY A 416 5.47 -31.97 4.95
N ASP A 417 6.64 -31.39 4.66
CA ASP A 417 6.73 -29.99 4.28
C ASP A 417 6.16 -29.73 2.89
N THR A 418 5.67 -28.50 2.69
CA THR A 418 5.37 -27.93 1.37
C THR A 418 6.38 -26.83 1.09
N LEU A 419 7.21 -27.02 0.06
CA LEU A 419 8.08 -25.98 -0.45
C LEU A 419 7.33 -25.10 -1.43
N ILE A 420 7.40 -23.79 -1.19
CA ILE A 420 6.92 -22.76 -2.11
C ILE A 420 8.14 -22.02 -2.64
N PHE A 421 8.35 -22.04 -3.95
CA PHE A 421 9.44 -21.33 -4.61
C PHE A 421 8.92 -20.03 -5.18
N HIS A 422 9.56 -18.89 -4.86
CA HIS A 422 9.37 -17.63 -5.57
C HIS A 422 10.64 -17.33 -6.37
N VAL A 423 10.54 -17.32 -7.69
CA VAL A 423 11.68 -17.08 -8.59
C VAL A 423 11.40 -15.87 -9.47
N SER A 424 12.35 -14.93 -9.54
CA SER A 424 12.22 -13.72 -10.36
C SER A 424 13.47 -13.44 -11.19
N PHE A 425 13.30 -12.74 -12.32
CA PHE A 425 14.42 -12.24 -13.11
C PHE A 425 15.16 -11.13 -12.35
N MET A 426 16.48 -11.20 -12.32
CA MET A 426 17.34 -10.13 -11.80
C MET A 426 17.66 -9.10 -12.89
N THR A 427 17.70 -9.53 -14.14
CA THR A 427 17.97 -8.70 -15.31
C THR A 427 17.15 -9.19 -16.48
N GLU A 428 16.93 -8.33 -17.47
CA GLU A 428 16.41 -8.75 -18.77
C GLU A 428 17.28 -9.85 -19.40
N LEU A 429 16.66 -10.68 -20.23
CA LEU A 429 17.31 -11.72 -21.01
C LEU A 429 18.40 -11.11 -21.90
N ARG A 430 19.64 -11.59 -21.75
CA ARG A 430 20.78 -11.12 -22.55
C ARG A 430 21.51 -12.29 -23.17
N ARG A 431 21.65 -12.26 -24.49
CA ARG A 431 22.38 -13.29 -25.28
C ARG A 431 21.88 -14.72 -25.01
N GLY A 432 20.57 -14.88 -24.81
CA GLY A 432 19.96 -16.18 -24.49
C GLY A 432 20.19 -16.65 -23.06
N CYS A 433 20.73 -15.81 -22.17
CA CYS A 433 20.89 -16.12 -20.75
C CYS A 433 19.89 -15.34 -19.89
N ALA A 434 19.30 -16.03 -18.92
CA ALA A 434 18.45 -15.46 -17.89
C ALA A 434 19.16 -15.54 -16.53
N MET A 435 19.29 -14.39 -15.86
CA MET A 435 19.73 -14.29 -14.47
C MET A 435 18.50 -14.23 -13.57
N MET A 436 18.44 -15.11 -12.59
CA MET A 436 17.29 -15.26 -11.70
C MET A 436 17.73 -15.30 -10.25
N LYS A 437 16.85 -14.82 -9.37
CA LYS A 437 16.94 -14.99 -7.93
C LYS A 437 15.77 -15.81 -7.46
N GLY A 438 16.02 -16.75 -6.56
CA GLY A 438 14.96 -17.60 -6.04
C GLY A 438 15.02 -17.76 -4.53
N TYR A 439 13.83 -17.87 -3.94
CA TYR A 439 13.60 -18.13 -2.53
C TYR A 439 12.70 -19.35 -2.40
N ALA A 440 13.03 -20.26 -1.48
CA ALA A 440 12.17 -21.37 -1.09
C ALA A 440 11.65 -21.12 0.33
N PHE A 441 10.37 -21.38 0.54
CA PHE A 441 9.69 -21.19 1.81
C PHE A 441 9.04 -22.48 2.30
N VAL A 442 9.03 -22.69 3.61
CA VAL A 442 8.14 -23.61 4.32
C VAL A 442 7.31 -22.79 5.30
N GLY A 443 6.01 -22.70 5.04
CA GLY A 443 5.16 -21.70 5.69
C GLY A 443 5.67 -20.29 5.39
N GLU A 444 5.96 -19.51 6.43
CA GLU A 444 6.47 -18.13 6.29
C GLU A 444 8.00 -18.03 6.31
N LYS A 445 8.71 -19.15 6.54
CA LYS A 445 10.16 -19.14 6.75
C LYS A 445 10.90 -19.42 5.46
N ILE A 446 11.89 -18.58 5.13
CA ILE A 446 12.84 -18.88 4.05
C ILE A 446 13.72 -20.04 4.50
N VAL A 447 13.66 -21.15 3.76
CA VAL A 447 14.48 -22.33 4.01
C VAL A 447 15.70 -22.38 3.09
N THR A 448 15.60 -21.84 1.87
CA THR A 448 16.71 -21.77 0.90
C THR A 448 16.62 -20.48 0.07
N GLU A 449 17.75 -19.86 -0.25
CA GLU A 449 17.86 -18.78 -1.24
C GLU A 449 19.04 -19.01 -2.16
N CYS A 450 18.95 -18.58 -3.42
CA CYS A 450 20.06 -18.58 -4.37
C CYS A 450 19.86 -17.60 -5.51
N GLU A 451 20.96 -17.30 -6.20
CA GLU A 451 20.98 -16.65 -7.51
C GLU A 451 21.51 -17.65 -8.53
N PHE A 452 20.90 -17.69 -9.72
CA PHE A 452 21.29 -18.65 -10.74
C PHE A 452 21.09 -18.15 -12.16
N MET A 453 21.89 -18.71 -13.07
CA MET A 453 21.84 -18.41 -14.50
C MET A 453 21.40 -19.64 -15.28
N ALA A 454 20.45 -19.44 -16.20
CA ALA A 454 20.07 -20.43 -17.20
C ALA A 454 20.37 -19.92 -18.61
N GLN A 455 20.83 -20.81 -19.49
CA GLN A 455 20.98 -20.56 -20.92
C GLN A 455 19.85 -21.25 -21.70
N ILE A 456 19.23 -20.50 -22.61
CA ILE A 456 18.18 -20.97 -23.49
C ILE A 456 18.81 -21.49 -24.77
N ILE A 457 18.52 -22.73 -25.13
CA ILE A 457 19.02 -23.36 -26.35
C ILE A 457 17.84 -23.91 -27.14
N LYS A 458 17.73 -23.51 -28.41
CA LYS A 458 16.76 -24.09 -29.35
C LYS A 458 17.32 -25.42 -29.85
N ASN A 459 16.70 -26.53 -29.48
CA ASN A 459 17.26 -27.87 -29.73
C ASN A 459 16.22 -28.98 -29.91
N LYS A 460 14.95 -28.63 -30.10
CA LYS A 460 13.85 -29.58 -30.31
C LYS A 460 13.07 -29.24 -31.56
#